data_AF-A0A135TMU1-F1
#
_entry.id   AF-A0A135TMU1-F1
#
_cell.length_a   1.000
_cell.length_b   1.000
_cell.length_c   1.000
_cell.angle_alpha   90.00
_cell.angle_beta   90.00
_cell.angle_gamma   90.00
#
_symmetry.space_group_name_H-M   'P 1'
#
loop_
_entity.id
_entity.type
_entity.pdbx_description
1 polymer ?
#
loop_
_entity_poly.entity_id
_entity_poly.type
_entity_poly.pdbx_seq_one_letter_code
_entity_poly.pdbx_strand_id
1 'polypeptide(L)'
;MSSIKTVAVFGATGSIGRFALPALLEADFEVTVITSSAEGKSFPSQVKIAIIDFSPQSLHQVLTGQDAVLCVLGHTVFDRQIDVINAASKAGVKRFIPSDFGTPKGPNDVPEYRAILGKKAQAQALLEEKAKENGNFTWTSFWNGPLLDRSMALFPDFGFDLKNHSATIYDSGNEPFTAMSIGRIGKPIAAVFKHPEETKNRYVRLSALTTSQRAILEALERLTNQKWDTTTVSTDEARREGRIKLEKGDYKGAYVGFLVAQLYEDGAGRSVLDGADNELLKVEHEELDEILLFPPPQRTFANYPGRQGHVKHLGVVTRASIAMYNYWECDTCDRSFGSEHAVQQHMDALGHWDDDDTSQCSSGQYECDDCYDRFHDEQDLRDHEVEEHNYCDPCDRYFSNQYNIRQHLNSSVHRSTGDIQCPFCKQKRNTATGLIHHLEGGACPKAPLDRDKLYQAVRARDPNGVICKKLLQWHASPTYTATNRTYNYHIDAYECYLCHRAFSTLSGLNQHLNSPVHQQKLYHCPNRRCGREYTTLAAVVNHLESESCGYMRFKAVQKNVGQILDPRRMLSL
;
A
#
# COMPACT_ATOMS: atom_id res chain seq x y z
N MET A 1 14.72 -38.75 -0.69
CA MET A 1 15.14 -37.77 0.33
C MET A 1 14.44 -38.08 1.64
N SER A 2 15.04 -37.72 2.79
CA SER A 2 14.31 -37.78 4.06
C SER A 2 13.14 -36.79 4.05
N SER A 3 12.04 -37.14 4.70
CA SER A 3 10.83 -36.31 4.77
C SER A 3 11.17 -34.92 5.33
N ILE A 4 10.72 -33.85 4.67
CA ILE A 4 10.78 -32.48 5.19
C ILE A 4 9.72 -32.34 6.29
N LYS A 5 10.12 -31.88 7.47
CA LYS A 5 9.24 -31.65 8.62
C LYS A 5 9.33 -30.21 9.12
N THR A 6 10.53 -29.66 9.22
CA THR A 6 10.77 -28.31 9.74
C THR A 6 11.05 -27.32 8.60
N VAL A 7 10.37 -26.16 8.62
CA VAL A 7 10.50 -25.13 7.59
C VAL A 7 10.81 -23.79 8.24
N ALA A 8 11.97 -23.22 7.90
CA ALA A 8 12.30 -21.84 8.24
C ALA A 8 11.71 -20.89 7.19
N VAL A 9 10.96 -19.87 7.62
CA VAL A 9 10.24 -18.93 6.75
C VAL A 9 10.75 -17.51 6.94
N PHE A 10 11.36 -16.95 5.90
CA PHE A 10 11.75 -15.54 5.83
C PHE A 10 10.67 -14.75 5.08
N GLY A 11 10.27 -13.58 5.60
CA GLY A 11 9.25 -12.74 4.96
C GLY A 11 7.81 -13.19 5.24
N ALA A 12 7.56 -13.89 6.35
CA ALA A 12 6.27 -14.46 6.71
C ALA A 12 5.10 -13.45 6.78
N THR A 13 5.36 -12.18 7.08
CA THR A 13 4.33 -11.11 7.11
C THR A 13 4.14 -10.42 5.76
N GLY A 14 4.93 -10.78 4.75
CA GLY A 14 4.87 -10.20 3.41
C GLY A 14 3.63 -10.66 2.63
N SER A 15 3.46 -10.09 1.44
CA SER A 15 2.31 -10.35 0.56
C SER A 15 2.07 -11.83 0.26
N ILE A 16 3.14 -12.60 0.01
CA ILE A 16 3.09 -14.06 -0.20
C ILE A 16 3.12 -14.79 1.15
N GLY A 17 3.99 -14.37 2.07
CA GLY A 17 4.19 -15.01 3.36
C GLY A 17 2.90 -15.19 4.16
N ARG A 18 1.99 -14.21 4.12
CA ARG A 18 0.69 -14.28 4.83
C ARG A 18 -0.23 -15.41 4.35
N PHE A 19 -0.03 -15.91 3.12
CA PHE A 19 -0.77 -17.06 2.58
C PHE A 19 0.04 -18.35 2.67
N ALA A 20 1.37 -18.27 2.55
CA ALA A 20 2.25 -19.43 2.68
C ALA A 20 2.27 -19.97 4.13
N LEU A 21 2.32 -19.09 5.13
CA LEU A 21 2.40 -19.48 6.54
C LEU A 21 1.21 -20.37 6.99
N PRO A 22 -0.06 -19.98 6.80
CA PRO A 22 -1.19 -20.84 7.17
C PRO A 22 -1.22 -22.14 6.36
N ALA A 23 -0.87 -22.11 5.07
CA ALA A 23 -0.84 -23.31 4.23
C ALA A 23 0.24 -24.32 4.68
N LEU A 24 1.39 -23.84 5.15
CA LEU A 24 2.42 -24.70 5.74
C LEU A 24 1.95 -25.35 7.04
N LEU A 25 1.24 -24.60 7.89
CA LEU A 25 0.67 -25.14 9.14
C LEU A 25 -0.45 -26.15 8.87
N GLU A 26 -1.34 -25.88 7.91
CA GLU A 26 -2.39 -26.81 7.48
C GLU A 26 -1.82 -28.10 6.89
N ALA A 27 -0.63 -28.03 6.28
CA ALA A 27 0.10 -29.19 5.78
C ALA A 27 0.97 -29.88 6.86
N ASP A 28 0.77 -29.58 8.14
CA ASP A 28 1.44 -30.18 9.30
C ASP A 28 2.97 -29.99 9.31
N PHE A 29 3.48 -28.87 8.78
CA PHE A 29 4.89 -28.52 8.93
C PHE A 29 5.16 -27.78 10.25
N GLU A 30 6.30 -28.08 10.88
CA GLU A 30 6.81 -27.28 11.99
C GLU A 30 7.46 -26.00 11.44
N VAL A 31 6.82 -24.85 11.66
CA VAL A 31 7.28 -23.59 11.08
C VAL A 31 8.08 -22.76 12.09
N THR A 32 9.27 -22.33 11.68
CA THR A 32 10.05 -21.29 12.37
C THR A 32 10.04 -20.02 11.52
N VAL A 33 9.35 -18.98 11.99
CA VAL A 33 9.36 -17.66 11.36
C VAL A 33 10.64 -16.92 11.73
N ILE A 34 11.41 -16.53 10.71
CA ILE A 34 12.63 -15.75 10.86
C ILE A 34 12.37 -14.28 10.53
N THR A 35 12.67 -13.38 11.45
CA THR A 35 12.40 -11.94 11.28
C THR A 35 13.42 -11.05 11.98
N SER A 36 13.54 -9.78 11.59
CA SER A 36 14.41 -8.81 12.27
C SER A 36 13.78 -8.14 13.49
N SER A 37 12.45 -8.20 13.61
CA SER A 37 11.70 -7.71 14.76
C SER A 37 10.33 -8.37 14.81
N ALA A 38 9.84 -8.69 16.02
CA ALA A 38 8.49 -9.19 16.26
C ALA A 38 7.50 -8.07 16.64
N GLU A 39 7.98 -6.84 16.85
CA GLU A 39 7.13 -5.73 17.26
C GLU A 39 6.08 -5.40 16.20
N GLY A 40 4.83 -5.21 16.64
CA GLY A 40 3.70 -4.90 15.75
C GLY A 40 3.26 -6.04 14.82
N LYS A 41 3.85 -7.24 14.93
CA LYS A 41 3.49 -8.41 14.11
C LYS A 41 2.72 -9.43 14.94
N SER A 42 1.67 -9.99 14.33
CA SER A 42 0.89 -11.08 14.92
C SER A 42 1.18 -12.36 14.14
N PHE A 43 1.49 -13.44 14.85
CA PHE A 43 1.71 -14.76 14.27
C PHE A 43 0.81 -15.79 14.97
N PRO A 44 0.42 -16.88 14.27
CA PRO A 44 -0.29 -17.99 14.91
C PRO A 44 0.53 -18.56 16.07
N SER A 45 -0.10 -18.95 17.17
CA SER A 45 0.61 -19.46 18.36
C SER A 45 1.40 -20.75 18.11
N GLN A 46 1.11 -21.45 17.02
CA GLN A 46 1.79 -22.69 16.62
C GLN A 46 3.20 -22.45 16.06
N VAL A 47 3.56 -21.24 15.64
CA VAL A 47 4.86 -20.97 15.00
C VAL A 47 5.93 -20.67 16.05
N LYS A 48 7.16 -21.11 15.79
CA LYS A 48 8.34 -20.66 16.52
C LYS A 48 8.79 -19.33 15.90
N ILE A 49 9.14 -18.33 16.71
CA ILE A 49 9.64 -17.04 16.22
C ILE A 49 11.12 -16.93 16.57
N ALA A 50 11.97 -16.65 15.57
CA ALA A 50 13.38 -16.34 15.76
C ALA A 50 13.67 -14.93 15.25
N ILE A 51 14.18 -14.08 16.14
CA ILE A 51 14.59 -12.71 15.82
C ILE A 51 16.09 -12.71 15.52
N ILE A 52 16.49 -12.18 14.36
CA ILE A 52 17.89 -12.17 13.90
C ILE A 52 18.31 -10.81 13.34
N ASP A 53 19.62 -10.57 13.30
CA ASP A 53 20.27 -9.40 12.70
C ASP A 53 20.79 -9.65 11.26
N PHE A 54 20.55 -10.85 10.71
CA PHE A 54 21.10 -11.32 9.42
C PHE A 54 22.63 -11.45 9.38
N SER A 55 23.32 -11.45 10.53
CA SER A 55 24.73 -11.83 10.58
C SER A 55 24.93 -13.29 10.17
N PRO A 56 26.11 -13.67 9.64
CA PRO A 56 26.41 -15.07 9.31
C PRO A 56 26.19 -16.03 10.49
N GLN A 57 26.46 -15.57 11.71
CA GLN A 57 26.30 -16.34 12.94
C GLN A 57 24.82 -16.56 13.26
N SER A 58 24.00 -15.50 13.25
CA SER A 58 22.58 -15.63 13.56
C SER A 58 21.83 -16.45 12.50
N LEU A 59 22.17 -16.27 11.22
CA LEU A 59 21.65 -17.09 10.12
C LEU A 59 22.02 -18.57 10.28
N HIS A 60 23.28 -18.87 10.60
CA HIS A 60 23.69 -20.26 10.83
C HIS A 60 22.91 -20.89 12.00
N GLN A 61 22.83 -20.19 13.14
CA GLN A 61 22.16 -20.69 14.34
C GLN A 61 20.69 -21.03 14.11
N VAL A 62 19.94 -20.18 13.41
CA VAL A 62 18.50 -20.42 13.20
C VAL A 62 18.19 -21.44 12.09
N LEU A 63 19.14 -21.65 11.18
CA LEU A 63 19.00 -22.60 10.07
C LEU A 63 19.51 -24.00 10.42
N THR A 64 20.40 -24.14 11.41
CA THR A 64 20.85 -25.45 11.89
C THR A 64 19.66 -26.28 12.39
N GLY A 65 19.49 -27.48 11.86
CA GLY A 65 18.40 -28.39 12.21
C GLY A 65 17.08 -28.16 11.47
N GLN A 66 17.03 -27.17 10.55
CA GLN A 66 15.88 -26.98 9.66
C GLN A 66 16.01 -27.90 8.44
N ASP A 67 14.92 -28.55 8.04
CA ASP A 67 14.90 -29.39 6.84
C ASP A 67 14.80 -28.55 5.56
N ALA A 68 14.03 -27.47 5.59
CA ALA A 68 13.79 -26.62 4.44
C ALA A 68 13.73 -25.13 4.77
N VAL A 69 13.94 -24.30 3.75
CA VAL A 69 13.81 -22.84 3.80
C VAL A 69 12.81 -22.38 2.75
N LEU A 70 11.86 -21.55 3.17
CA LEU A 70 11.05 -20.70 2.31
C LEU A 70 11.50 -19.25 2.47
N CYS A 71 12.09 -18.69 1.43
CA CYS A 71 12.49 -17.29 1.40
C CYS A 71 11.50 -16.50 0.54
N VAL A 72 10.66 -15.66 1.15
CA VAL A 72 9.71 -14.77 0.45
C VAL A 72 9.97 -13.31 0.83
N LEU A 73 11.25 -12.95 0.94
CA LEU A 73 11.70 -11.59 1.20
C LEU A 73 11.25 -10.65 0.08
N GLY A 74 10.76 -9.46 0.47
CA GLY A 74 10.36 -8.40 -0.45
C GLY A 74 11.56 -7.71 -1.10
N HIS A 75 11.29 -6.90 -2.12
CA HIS A 75 12.31 -6.24 -2.95
C HIS A 75 13.34 -5.42 -2.15
N THR A 76 12.91 -4.72 -1.09
CA THR A 76 13.78 -3.82 -0.29
C THR A 76 14.87 -4.55 0.49
N VAL A 77 14.69 -5.84 0.74
CA VAL A 77 15.63 -6.67 1.51
C VAL A 77 16.03 -7.93 0.74
N PHE A 78 15.80 -7.95 -0.58
CA PHE A 78 16.07 -9.09 -1.43
C PHE A 78 17.56 -9.46 -1.47
N ASP A 79 18.44 -8.47 -1.28
CA ASP A 79 19.89 -8.69 -1.23
C ASP A 79 20.31 -9.71 -0.15
N ARG A 80 19.55 -9.80 0.93
CA ARG A 80 19.77 -10.79 2.00
C ARG A 80 19.52 -12.23 1.56
N GLN A 81 18.82 -12.46 0.45
CA GLN A 81 18.55 -13.82 -0.02
C GLN A 81 19.84 -14.59 -0.33
N ILE A 82 20.87 -13.91 -0.86
CA ILE A 82 22.17 -14.53 -1.12
C ILE A 82 22.81 -15.04 0.18
N ASP A 83 22.77 -14.22 1.24
CA ASP A 83 23.26 -14.59 2.57
C ASP A 83 22.50 -15.81 3.12
N VAL A 84 21.16 -15.81 2.96
CA VAL A 84 20.29 -16.91 3.41
C VAL A 84 20.57 -18.20 2.63
N ILE A 85 20.81 -18.14 1.32
CA ILE A 85 21.17 -19.32 0.50
C ILE A 85 22.49 -19.92 0.98
N ASN A 86 23.53 -19.10 1.15
CA ASN A 86 24.83 -19.56 1.61
C ASN A 86 24.75 -20.18 3.02
N ALA A 87 24.03 -19.52 3.94
CA ALA A 87 23.84 -20.03 5.29
C ALA A 87 23.03 -21.33 5.31
N ALA A 88 21.97 -21.44 4.51
CA ALA A 88 21.15 -22.65 4.41
C ALA A 88 21.96 -23.85 3.89
N SER A 89 22.74 -23.65 2.83
CA SER A 89 23.63 -24.68 2.28
C SER A 89 24.64 -25.15 3.33
N LYS A 90 25.26 -24.21 4.06
CA LYS A 90 26.24 -24.53 5.13
C LYS A 90 25.60 -25.20 6.34
N ALA A 91 24.36 -24.86 6.67
CA ALA A 91 23.62 -25.43 7.80
C ALA A 91 23.05 -26.84 7.53
N GLY A 92 23.16 -27.34 6.29
CA GLY A 92 22.68 -28.67 5.92
C GLY A 92 21.19 -28.73 5.58
N VAL A 93 20.59 -27.60 5.21
CA VAL A 93 19.20 -27.53 4.72
C VAL A 93 19.06 -28.40 3.45
N LYS A 94 17.94 -29.11 3.31
CA LYS A 94 17.71 -30.07 2.22
C LYS A 94 16.99 -29.46 1.03
N ARG A 95 16.04 -28.54 1.27
CA ARG A 95 15.25 -27.87 0.23
C ARG A 95 15.18 -26.36 0.45
N PHE A 96 15.42 -25.59 -0.59
CA PHE A 96 15.27 -24.14 -0.62
C PHE A 96 14.22 -23.71 -1.65
N ILE A 97 13.28 -22.86 -1.25
CA ILE A 97 12.40 -22.12 -2.17
C ILE A 97 12.79 -20.64 -2.10
N PRO A 98 13.34 -20.04 -3.18
CA PRO A 98 13.67 -18.63 -3.21
C PRO A 98 12.45 -17.74 -3.43
N SER A 99 12.65 -16.44 -3.25
CA SER A 99 11.70 -15.38 -3.56
C SER A 99 11.66 -15.17 -5.07
N ASP A 100 11.23 -16.20 -5.78
CA ASP A 100 11.14 -16.25 -7.23
C ASP A 100 9.80 -16.80 -7.69
N PHE A 101 8.89 -15.85 -7.93
CA PHE A 101 7.51 -16.03 -8.38
C PHE A 101 7.30 -15.09 -9.57
N GLY A 102 7.15 -15.62 -10.78
CA GLY A 102 7.10 -14.79 -11.97
C GLY A 102 6.84 -15.53 -13.28
N THR A 103 7.28 -14.92 -14.38
CA THR A 103 7.09 -15.43 -15.75
C THR A 103 8.22 -16.38 -16.17
N PRO A 104 7.94 -17.36 -17.05
CA PRO A 104 8.94 -18.29 -17.53
C PRO A 104 10.08 -17.58 -18.25
N LYS A 105 11.28 -18.16 -18.24
CA LYS A 105 12.41 -17.70 -19.07
C LYS A 105 12.34 -18.37 -20.43
N GLY A 106 12.42 -17.58 -21.50
CA GLY A 106 12.31 -18.04 -22.88
C GLY A 106 13.23 -17.29 -23.86
N PRO A 107 13.43 -17.82 -25.08
CA PRO A 107 14.32 -17.23 -26.08
C PRO A 107 13.84 -15.87 -26.59
N ASN A 108 12.53 -15.58 -26.45
CA ASN A 108 11.92 -14.36 -26.96
C ASN A 108 11.75 -13.28 -25.88
N ASP A 109 12.32 -13.46 -24.68
CA ASP A 109 12.14 -12.54 -23.56
C ASP A 109 12.58 -11.10 -23.85
N VAL A 110 11.93 -10.14 -23.18
CA VAL A 110 12.37 -8.74 -23.19
C VAL A 110 13.73 -8.65 -22.49
N PRO A 111 14.81 -8.24 -23.19
CA PRO A 111 16.16 -8.21 -22.61
C PRO A 111 16.25 -7.33 -21.38
N GLU A 112 15.61 -6.15 -21.40
CA GLU A 112 15.61 -5.21 -20.29
C GLU A 112 14.88 -5.77 -19.06
N TYR A 113 13.82 -6.55 -19.27
CA TYR A 113 13.12 -7.24 -18.18
C TYR A 113 14.03 -8.28 -17.50
N ARG A 114 14.83 -9.00 -18.28
CA ARG A 114 15.79 -9.97 -17.71
C ARG A 114 16.97 -9.30 -17.03
N ALA A 115 17.45 -8.20 -17.58
CA ALA A 115 18.51 -7.41 -16.97
C ALA A 115 18.10 -6.84 -15.61
N ILE A 116 16.90 -6.24 -15.50
CA ILE A 116 16.43 -5.66 -14.23
C ILE A 116 16.15 -6.71 -13.15
N LEU A 117 15.94 -7.98 -13.55
CA LEU A 117 15.84 -9.13 -12.65
C LEU A 117 17.19 -9.75 -12.27
N GLY A 118 18.32 -9.08 -12.55
CA GLY A 118 19.67 -9.61 -12.34
C GLY A 118 19.93 -10.21 -10.95
N LYS A 119 19.43 -9.58 -9.87
CA LYS A 119 19.55 -10.13 -8.51
C LYS A 119 18.85 -11.49 -8.34
N LYS A 120 17.68 -11.68 -8.97
CA LYS A 120 17.00 -12.99 -8.99
C LYS A 120 17.81 -14.02 -9.77
N ALA A 121 18.37 -13.63 -10.91
CA ALA A 121 19.22 -14.50 -11.71
C ALA A 121 20.48 -14.93 -10.95
N GLN A 122 21.10 -14.03 -10.19
CA GLN A 122 22.24 -14.33 -9.31
C GLN A 122 21.87 -15.33 -8.22
N ALA A 123 20.74 -15.11 -7.53
CA ALA A 123 20.26 -16.04 -6.50
C ALA A 123 19.97 -17.44 -7.06
N GLN A 124 19.37 -17.51 -8.25
CA GLN A 124 19.11 -18.76 -8.94
C GLN A 124 20.41 -19.48 -9.33
N ALA A 125 21.38 -18.77 -9.91
CA ALA A 125 22.67 -19.34 -10.28
C ALA A 125 23.40 -19.91 -9.05
N LEU A 126 23.34 -19.21 -7.92
CA LEU A 126 23.90 -19.68 -6.65
C LEU A 126 23.20 -20.95 -6.15
N LEU A 127 21.87 -21.04 -6.23
CA LEU A 127 21.14 -22.25 -5.87
C LEU A 127 21.54 -23.45 -6.73
N GLU A 128 21.70 -23.24 -8.04
CA GLU A 128 22.16 -24.27 -8.98
C GLU A 128 23.59 -24.72 -8.69
N GLU A 129 24.48 -23.78 -8.37
CA GLU A 129 25.84 -24.07 -7.92
C GLU A 129 25.84 -24.92 -6.64
N LYS A 130 25.14 -24.47 -5.58
CA LYS A 130 25.08 -25.19 -4.30
C LYS A 130 24.45 -26.58 -4.42
N ALA A 131 23.44 -26.74 -5.28
CA ALA A 131 22.86 -28.06 -5.54
C ALA A 131 23.79 -29.00 -6.33
N LYS A 132 24.70 -28.47 -7.15
CA LYS A 132 25.75 -29.27 -7.83
C LYS A 132 26.87 -29.65 -6.87
N GLU A 133 27.28 -28.73 -5.99
CA GLU A 133 28.31 -28.96 -4.97
C GLU A 133 27.86 -29.96 -3.90
N ASN A 134 26.58 -29.91 -3.51
CA ASN A 134 26.00 -30.76 -2.49
C ASN A 134 24.68 -31.36 -2.97
N GLY A 135 24.71 -32.63 -3.39
CA GLY A 135 23.52 -33.33 -3.90
C GLY A 135 22.36 -33.49 -2.90
N ASN A 136 22.58 -33.21 -1.60
CA ASN A 136 21.54 -33.16 -0.58
C ASN A 136 20.86 -31.79 -0.48
N PHE A 137 21.51 -30.71 -0.95
CA PHE A 137 20.91 -29.38 -1.03
C PHE A 137 20.18 -29.25 -2.36
N THR A 138 18.88 -28.96 -2.32
CA THR A 138 18.06 -28.85 -3.52
C THR A 138 17.21 -27.60 -3.50
N TRP A 139 16.71 -27.20 -4.66
CA TRP A 139 15.88 -26.01 -4.79
C TRP A 139 14.63 -26.24 -5.64
N THR A 140 13.64 -25.37 -5.49
CA THR A 140 12.47 -25.28 -6.36
C THR A 140 12.04 -23.83 -6.51
N SER A 141 11.88 -23.36 -7.74
CA SER A 141 11.45 -21.98 -8.06
C SER A 141 10.11 -22.01 -8.81
N PHE A 142 9.37 -20.89 -8.84
CA PHE A 142 7.99 -20.86 -9.35
C PHE A 142 7.86 -20.04 -10.64
N TRP A 143 7.29 -20.66 -11.66
CA TRP A 143 6.66 -19.96 -12.77
C TRP A 143 5.15 -20.06 -12.60
N ASN A 144 4.54 -18.95 -12.24
CA ASN A 144 3.10 -18.88 -11.93
C ASN A 144 2.43 -17.64 -12.56
N GLY A 145 3.19 -16.85 -13.34
CA GLY A 145 2.74 -15.57 -13.85
C GLY A 145 2.54 -14.50 -12.77
N PRO A 146 1.90 -13.37 -13.10
CA PRO A 146 1.48 -12.38 -12.13
C PRO A 146 0.48 -12.95 -11.11
N LEU A 147 0.64 -12.50 -9.86
CA LEU A 147 -0.38 -12.65 -8.82
C LEU A 147 -1.44 -11.57 -9.06
N LEU A 148 -2.49 -11.91 -9.80
CA LEU A 148 -3.34 -10.97 -10.53
C LEU A 148 -4.00 -9.94 -9.62
N ASP A 149 -4.78 -10.37 -8.62
CA ASP A 149 -5.43 -9.50 -7.63
C ASP A 149 -4.46 -8.53 -6.92
N ARG A 150 -3.23 -8.96 -6.65
CA ARG A 150 -2.17 -8.08 -6.12
C ARG A 150 -1.68 -7.09 -7.17
N SER A 151 -1.39 -7.52 -8.39
CA SER A 151 -1.05 -6.61 -9.49
C SER A 151 -2.18 -5.59 -9.71
N MET A 152 -3.42 -6.05 -9.54
CA MET A 152 -4.61 -5.21 -9.61
C MET A 152 -4.75 -4.22 -8.44
N ALA A 153 -4.00 -4.39 -7.35
CA ALA A 153 -4.01 -3.46 -6.22
C ALA A 153 -2.90 -2.39 -6.32
N LEU A 154 -1.95 -2.53 -7.26
CA LEU A 154 -0.77 -1.66 -7.39
C LEU A 154 -0.94 -0.55 -8.45
N PHE A 155 -2.18 -0.22 -8.78
CA PHE A 155 -2.53 0.62 -9.92
C PHE A 155 -2.37 2.13 -9.71
N PRO A 156 -2.19 2.91 -10.80
CA PRO A 156 -2.47 2.59 -12.23
C PRO A 156 -1.37 1.87 -13.03
N ASP A 157 -0.23 1.53 -12.40
CA ASP A 157 1.00 1.08 -13.06
C ASP A 157 0.86 -0.11 -14.05
N PHE A 158 -0.12 -1.00 -13.88
CA PHE A 158 -0.34 -2.19 -14.74
C PHE A 158 -1.46 -2.03 -15.78
N GLY A 159 -1.98 -0.81 -15.95
CA GLY A 159 -2.94 -0.48 -17.00
C GLY A 159 -4.43 -0.47 -16.62
N PHE A 160 -4.82 -0.58 -15.34
CA PHE A 160 -6.21 -0.38 -14.93
C PHE A 160 -6.32 0.55 -13.73
N ASP A 161 -6.95 1.70 -13.84
CA ASP A 161 -7.24 2.54 -12.68
C ASP A 161 -8.62 2.17 -12.12
N LEU A 162 -8.65 1.26 -11.14
CA LEU A 162 -9.90 0.82 -10.52
C LEU A 162 -10.68 1.96 -9.85
N LYS A 163 -10.00 3.02 -9.40
CA LYS A 163 -10.64 4.14 -8.70
C LYS A 163 -11.31 5.09 -9.69
N ASN A 164 -10.68 5.34 -10.83
CA ASN A 164 -11.17 6.26 -11.84
C ASN A 164 -11.94 5.55 -12.98
N HIS A 165 -12.06 4.22 -12.94
CA HIS A 165 -12.67 3.40 -13.98
C HIS A 165 -12.08 3.68 -15.36
N SER A 166 -10.75 3.71 -15.45
CA SER A 166 -10.03 3.85 -16.71
C SER A 166 -9.04 2.71 -16.91
N ALA A 167 -8.65 2.46 -18.15
CA ALA A 167 -7.69 1.42 -18.50
C ALA A 167 -6.73 1.86 -19.60
N THR A 168 -5.45 1.65 -19.39
CA THR A 168 -4.41 1.70 -20.43
C THR A 168 -4.24 0.31 -21.01
N ILE A 169 -4.66 0.13 -22.26
CA ILE A 169 -4.50 -1.10 -23.01
C ILE A 169 -3.23 -1.04 -23.84
N TYR A 170 -2.38 -2.05 -23.69
CA TYR A 170 -1.13 -2.14 -24.42
C TYR A 170 -1.31 -2.96 -25.70
N ASP A 171 -0.83 -2.41 -26.82
CA ASP A 171 -1.04 -2.96 -28.16
C ASP A 171 -2.53 -3.29 -28.40
N SER A 172 -2.89 -4.51 -28.82
CA SER A 172 -4.29 -4.92 -28.94
C SER A 172 -4.99 -5.16 -27.58
N GLY A 173 -4.20 -5.52 -26.56
CA GLY A 173 -4.67 -6.00 -25.26
C GLY A 173 -5.19 -7.45 -25.28
N ASN A 174 -5.04 -8.17 -26.40
CA ASN A 174 -5.50 -9.55 -26.55
C ASN A 174 -4.41 -10.59 -26.28
N GLU A 175 -3.14 -10.19 -26.17
CA GLU A 175 -2.06 -11.12 -25.87
C GLU A 175 -2.37 -11.92 -24.59
N PRO A 176 -2.42 -13.26 -24.66
CA PRO A 176 -2.75 -14.08 -23.51
C PRO A 176 -1.58 -14.18 -22.54
N PHE A 177 -1.89 -14.19 -21.25
CA PHE A 177 -0.93 -14.49 -20.20
C PHE A 177 -1.55 -15.35 -19.10
N THR A 178 -0.72 -16.19 -18.48
CA THR A 178 -1.09 -16.97 -17.32
C THR A 178 -1.02 -16.13 -16.06
N ALA A 179 -1.97 -16.30 -15.15
CA ALA A 179 -1.98 -15.68 -13.84
C ALA A 179 -2.62 -16.58 -12.78
N MET A 180 -2.57 -16.14 -11.52
CA MET A 180 -3.33 -16.73 -10.41
C MET A 180 -3.61 -15.68 -9.34
N SER A 181 -4.55 -15.93 -8.43
CA SER A 181 -4.74 -15.06 -7.27
C SER A 181 -3.64 -15.27 -6.23
N ILE A 182 -3.28 -14.20 -5.50
CA ILE A 182 -2.30 -14.31 -4.42
C ILE A 182 -2.80 -15.19 -3.28
N GLY A 183 -4.12 -15.27 -3.08
CA GLY A 183 -4.73 -16.10 -2.04
C GLY A 183 -4.44 -17.60 -2.21
N ARG A 184 -4.21 -18.06 -3.45
CA ARG A 184 -4.02 -19.49 -3.75
C ARG A 184 -2.57 -19.96 -3.73
N ILE A 185 -1.57 -19.05 -3.70
CA ILE A 185 -0.14 -19.41 -3.81
C ILE A 185 0.38 -20.26 -2.64
N GLY A 186 -0.26 -20.18 -1.47
CA GLY A 186 0.20 -20.89 -0.27
C GLY A 186 0.17 -22.42 -0.40
N LYS A 187 -0.89 -22.97 -0.99
CA LYS A 187 -1.05 -24.43 -1.15
C LYS A 187 0.04 -25.04 -2.05
N PRO A 188 0.34 -24.50 -3.25
CA PRO A 188 1.46 -24.98 -4.06
C PRO A 188 2.81 -24.91 -3.37
N ILE A 189 3.07 -23.86 -2.59
CA ILE A 189 4.31 -23.73 -1.79
C ILE A 189 4.44 -24.89 -0.79
N ALA A 190 3.38 -25.18 -0.04
CA ALA A 190 3.38 -26.30 0.90
C ALA A 190 3.50 -27.66 0.20
N ALA A 191 2.85 -27.82 -0.96
CA ALA A 191 2.89 -29.04 -1.76
C ALA A 191 4.31 -29.36 -2.27
N VAL A 192 5.11 -28.35 -2.66
CA VAL A 192 6.52 -28.57 -3.04
C VAL A 192 7.32 -29.30 -1.97
N PHE A 193 7.11 -28.97 -0.68
CA PHE A 193 7.79 -29.66 0.41
C PHE A 193 7.26 -31.08 0.68
N LYS A 194 6.03 -31.39 0.23
CA LYS A 194 5.47 -32.76 0.27
C LYS A 194 5.91 -33.63 -0.92
N HIS A 195 6.34 -33.00 -2.01
CA HIS A 195 6.80 -33.67 -3.25
C HIS A 195 8.28 -33.37 -3.55
N PRO A 196 9.22 -33.70 -2.62
CA PRO A 196 10.60 -33.30 -2.76
C PRO A 196 11.30 -33.99 -3.95
N GLU A 197 10.91 -35.18 -4.39
CA GLU A 197 11.61 -35.80 -5.53
C GLU A 197 11.14 -35.20 -6.86
N GLU A 198 9.83 -35.04 -7.02
CA GLU A 198 9.17 -34.58 -8.25
C GLU A 198 9.48 -33.11 -8.57
N THR A 199 9.77 -32.31 -7.54
CA THR A 199 10.02 -30.86 -7.65
C THR A 199 11.49 -30.48 -7.49
N LYS A 200 12.40 -31.47 -7.41
CA LYS A 200 13.83 -31.26 -7.17
C LYS A 200 14.51 -30.51 -8.31
N ASN A 201 15.22 -29.44 -7.95
CA ASN A 201 16.15 -28.68 -8.81
C ASN A 201 15.54 -28.23 -10.14
N ARG A 202 14.30 -27.76 -10.09
CA ARG A 202 13.56 -27.30 -11.27
C ARG A 202 12.60 -26.17 -10.94
N TYR A 203 12.17 -25.49 -11.99
CA TYR A 203 11.01 -24.62 -11.92
C TYR A 203 9.73 -25.45 -12.00
N VAL A 204 8.79 -25.17 -11.10
CA VAL A 204 7.42 -25.68 -11.20
C VAL A 204 6.56 -24.69 -11.97
N ARG A 205 5.69 -25.21 -12.83
CA ARG A 205 4.92 -24.44 -13.81
C ARG A 205 3.43 -24.49 -13.46
N LEU A 206 2.92 -23.37 -12.96
CA LEU A 206 1.55 -23.23 -12.49
C LEU A 206 0.76 -22.34 -13.43
N SER A 207 -0.51 -22.70 -13.66
CA SER A 207 -1.43 -21.92 -14.47
C SER A 207 -2.85 -22.07 -13.93
N ALA A 208 -3.29 -21.13 -13.09
CA ALA A 208 -4.65 -21.17 -12.52
C ALA A 208 -5.67 -20.52 -13.47
N LEU A 209 -5.25 -19.51 -14.22
CA LEU A 209 -6.03 -18.77 -15.19
C LEU A 209 -5.16 -18.37 -16.38
N THR A 210 -5.73 -18.37 -17.59
CA THR A 210 -5.16 -17.68 -18.76
C THR A 210 -6.13 -16.57 -19.17
N THR A 211 -5.64 -15.33 -19.25
CA THR A 211 -6.45 -14.14 -19.52
C THR A 211 -5.72 -13.13 -20.42
N SER A 212 -6.35 -12.00 -20.71
CA SER A 212 -5.80 -10.87 -21.46
C SER A 212 -6.29 -9.53 -20.87
N GLN A 213 -5.68 -8.41 -21.26
CA GLN A 213 -6.16 -7.10 -20.80
C GLN A 213 -7.61 -6.83 -21.24
N ARG A 214 -8.00 -7.28 -22.43
CA ARG A 214 -9.38 -7.16 -22.91
C ARG A 214 -10.35 -7.99 -22.09
N ALA A 215 -10.00 -9.24 -21.76
CA ALA A 215 -10.84 -10.07 -20.92
C ALA A 215 -11.00 -9.47 -19.50
N ILE A 216 -9.92 -8.91 -18.93
CA ILE A 216 -9.97 -8.20 -17.64
C ILE A 216 -10.87 -6.97 -17.74
N LEU A 217 -10.74 -6.15 -18.79
CA LEU A 217 -11.58 -4.98 -19.00
C LEU A 217 -13.07 -5.36 -19.09
N GLU A 218 -13.40 -6.36 -19.91
CA GLU A 218 -14.77 -6.84 -20.07
C GLU A 218 -15.36 -7.38 -18.76
N ALA A 219 -14.56 -8.10 -17.98
CA ALA A 219 -14.96 -8.58 -16.66
C ALA A 219 -15.19 -7.40 -15.69
N LEU A 220 -14.29 -6.43 -15.64
CA LEU A 220 -14.45 -5.22 -14.82
C LEU A 220 -15.71 -4.44 -15.20
N GLU A 221 -15.95 -4.19 -16.50
CA GLU A 221 -17.15 -3.48 -16.96
C GLU A 221 -18.44 -4.23 -16.60
N ARG A 222 -18.42 -5.56 -16.72
CA ARG A 222 -19.54 -6.42 -16.32
C ARG A 222 -19.78 -6.38 -14.81
N LEU A 223 -18.74 -6.51 -14.00
CA LEU A 223 -18.82 -6.54 -12.54
C LEU A 223 -19.21 -5.19 -11.94
N THR A 224 -18.74 -4.09 -12.52
CA THR A 224 -19.11 -2.73 -12.07
C THR A 224 -20.38 -2.20 -12.74
N ASN A 225 -20.89 -2.91 -13.76
CA ASN A 225 -21.99 -2.46 -14.61
C ASN A 225 -21.77 -1.02 -15.15
N GLN A 226 -20.52 -0.70 -15.48
CA GLN A 226 -20.09 0.61 -15.94
C GLN A 226 -19.08 0.45 -17.08
N LYS A 227 -19.12 1.34 -18.06
CA LYS A 227 -18.09 1.43 -19.11
C LYS A 227 -16.87 2.19 -18.61
N TRP A 228 -15.69 1.75 -19.04
CA TRP A 228 -14.41 2.30 -18.58
C TRP A 228 -13.75 3.14 -19.68
N ASP A 229 -13.08 4.21 -19.28
CA ASP A 229 -12.34 5.06 -20.21
C ASP A 229 -11.05 4.35 -20.64
N THR A 230 -10.90 4.03 -21.92
CA THR A 230 -9.74 3.30 -22.42
C THR A 230 -8.78 4.19 -23.19
N THR A 231 -7.49 4.09 -22.88
CA THR A 231 -6.40 4.60 -23.72
C THR A 231 -5.59 3.44 -24.28
N THR A 232 -5.04 3.60 -25.48
CA THR A 232 -4.16 2.58 -26.08
C THR A 232 -2.73 3.11 -26.15
N VAL A 233 -1.77 2.32 -25.72
CA VAL A 233 -0.32 2.63 -25.72
C VAL A 233 0.41 1.43 -26.32
N SER A 234 1.51 1.61 -27.05
CA SER A 234 2.27 0.44 -27.53
C SER A 234 3.16 -0.13 -26.42
N THR A 235 3.43 -1.44 -26.46
CA THR A 235 4.42 -2.05 -25.55
C THR A 235 5.83 -1.53 -25.78
N ASP A 236 6.18 -1.16 -27.02
CA ASP A 236 7.43 -0.47 -27.35
C ASP A 236 7.56 0.88 -26.64
N GLU A 237 6.46 1.65 -26.57
CA GLU A 237 6.43 2.91 -25.85
C GLU A 237 6.60 2.70 -24.35
N ALA A 238 5.92 1.70 -23.77
CA ALA A 238 6.09 1.33 -22.37
C ALA A 238 7.54 0.90 -22.05
N ARG A 239 8.21 0.17 -22.96
CA ARG A 239 9.65 -0.17 -22.83
C ARG A 239 10.52 1.07 -22.92
N ARG A 240 10.23 1.98 -23.83
CA ARG A 240 10.99 3.23 -23.99
C ARG A 240 10.88 4.09 -22.74
N GLU A 241 9.68 4.27 -22.20
CA GLU A 241 9.47 4.96 -20.91
C GLU A 241 10.18 4.23 -19.77
N GLY A 242 10.17 2.90 -19.76
CA GLY A 242 10.90 2.09 -18.80
C GLY A 242 12.41 2.35 -18.83
N ARG A 243 13.02 2.48 -20.02
CA ARG A 243 14.44 2.85 -20.16
C ARG A 243 14.73 4.25 -19.61
N ILE A 244 13.88 5.24 -19.91
CA ILE A 244 14.04 6.60 -19.39
C ILE A 244 13.92 6.63 -17.86
N LYS A 245 12.97 5.88 -17.30
CA LYS A 245 12.81 5.75 -15.84
C LYS A 245 14.05 5.12 -15.22
N LEU A 246 14.61 4.09 -15.85
CA LEU A 246 15.84 3.46 -15.39
C LEU A 246 17.03 4.43 -15.39
N GLU A 247 17.22 5.22 -16.46
CA GLU A 247 18.26 6.25 -16.55
C GLU A 247 18.13 7.31 -15.45
N LYS A 248 16.90 7.59 -14.99
CA LYS A 248 16.60 8.53 -13.91
C LYS A 248 16.61 7.91 -12.51
N GLY A 249 16.96 6.62 -12.39
CA GLY A 249 16.98 5.90 -11.10
C GLY A 249 15.61 5.41 -10.60
N ASP A 250 14.54 5.55 -11.39
CA ASP A 250 13.22 4.97 -11.08
C ASP A 250 13.16 3.49 -11.50
N TYR A 251 13.73 2.63 -10.65
CA TYR A 251 13.75 1.18 -10.87
C TYR A 251 12.36 0.54 -10.87
N LYS A 252 11.42 1.05 -10.06
CA LYS A 252 10.06 0.50 -9.98
C LYS A 252 9.33 0.76 -11.29
N GLY A 253 9.34 2.00 -11.76
CA GLY A 253 8.69 2.38 -13.00
C GLY A 253 9.35 1.75 -14.23
N ALA A 254 10.68 1.56 -14.22
CA ALA A 254 11.39 0.80 -15.24
C ALA A 254 10.93 -0.66 -15.28
N TYR A 255 10.88 -1.32 -14.12
CA TYR A 255 10.41 -2.71 -14.00
C TYR A 255 9.01 -2.89 -14.56
N VAL A 256 8.09 -1.96 -14.24
CA VAL A 256 6.72 -1.97 -14.74
C VAL A 256 6.69 -1.89 -16.26
N GLY A 257 7.41 -0.93 -16.87
CA GLY A 257 7.44 -0.79 -18.33
C GLY A 257 7.98 -2.02 -19.06
N PHE A 258 9.02 -2.65 -18.52
CA PHE A 258 9.58 -3.89 -19.09
C PHE A 258 8.66 -5.09 -18.88
N LEU A 259 7.99 -5.19 -17.72
CA LEU A 259 7.04 -6.27 -17.43
C LEU A 259 5.78 -6.16 -18.31
N VAL A 260 5.29 -4.94 -18.55
CA VAL A 260 4.18 -4.69 -19.48
C VAL A 260 4.47 -5.28 -20.85
N ALA A 261 5.65 -5.03 -21.42
CA ALA A 261 6.00 -5.63 -22.71
C ALA A 261 6.30 -7.13 -22.63
N GLN A 262 6.82 -7.62 -21.50
CA GLN A 262 6.98 -9.05 -21.28
C GLN A 262 5.63 -9.79 -21.28
N LEU A 263 4.56 -9.14 -20.79
CA LEU A 263 3.22 -9.73 -20.67
C LEU A 263 2.34 -9.51 -21.89
N TYR A 264 2.35 -8.31 -22.47
CA TYR A 264 1.27 -7.84 -23.36
C TYR A 264 1.67 -7.59 -24.81
N GLU A 265 2.94 -7.82 -25.19
CA GLU A 265 3.39 -7.60 -26.57
C GLU A 265 2.73 -8.61 -27.52
N ASP A 266 1.95 -8.11 -28.48
CA ASP A 266 1.14 -8.94 -29.38
C ASP A 266 1.99 -9.96 -30.14
N GLY A 267 1.58 -11.24 -30.08
CA GLY A 267 2.22 -12.33 -30.82
C GLY A 267 3.56 -12.79 -30.25
N ALA A 268 3.99 -12.23 -29.11
CA ALA A 268 5.26 -12.59 -28.50
C ALA A 268 5.23 -13.96 -27.79
N GLY A 269 4.06 -14.38 -27.28
CA GLY A 269 3.83 -15.72 -26.71
C GLY A 269 4.70 -16.02 -25.50
N ARG A 270 5.10 -15.00 -24.73
CA ARG A 270 6.15 -15.12 -23.70
C ARG A 270 5.64 -15.58 -22.34
N SER A 271 4.35 -15.37 -22.04
CA SER A 271 3.83 -15.37 -20.67
C SER A 271 2.68 -16.35 -20.44
N VAL A 272 2.51 -17.33 -21.33
CA VAL A 272 1.57 -18.45 -21.17
C VAL A 272 2.32 -19.69 -20.69
N LEU A 273 1.78 -20.33 -19.64
CA LEU A 273 2.30 -21.58 -19.07
C LEU A 273 1.33 -22.72 -19.32
N ASP A 274 1.87 -23.93 -19.49
CA ASP A 274 1.09 -25.16 -19.69
C ASP A 274 0.45 -25.70 -18.40
N GLY A 275 0.81 -25.15 -17.23
CA GLY A 275 0.29 -25.61 -15.94
C GLY A 275 0.68 -27.06 -15.62
N ALA A 276 1.82 -27.54 -16.14
CA ALA A 276 2.21 -28.94 -16.03
C ALA A 276 2.34 -29.48 -14.59
N ASP A 277 2.47 -28.58 -13.60
CA ASP A 277 2.59 -28.94 -12.18
C ASP A 277 1.28 -28.72 -11.40
N ASN A 278 0.19 -28.31 -12.06
CA ASN A 278 -1.06 -28.00 -11.38
C ASN A 278 -1.63 -29.21 -10.62
N GLU A 279 -1.66 -30.39 -11.25
CA GLU A 279 -2.19 -31.60 -10.61
C GLU A 279 -1.31 -32.01 -9.41
N LEU A 280 0.01 -32.05 -9.60
CA LEU A 280 0.99 -32.39 -8.57
C LEU A 280 0.89 -31.45 -7.36
N LEU A 281 0.72 -30.15 -7.61
CA LEU A 281 0.74 -29.11 -6.58
C LEU A 281 -0.65 -28.61 -6.17
N LYS A 282 -1.71 -29.31 -6.61
CA LYS A 282 -3.11 -29.03 -6.28
C LYS A 282 -3.54 -27.59 -6.60
N VAL A 283 -3.11 -27.08 -7.75
CA VAL A 283 -3.58 -25.81 -8.30
C VAL A 283 -4.92 -26.05 -8.98
N GLU A 284 -5.94 -25.36 -8.50
CA GLU A 284 -7.27 -25.37 -9.08
C GLU A 284 -7.39 -24.28 -10.16
N HIS A 285 -8.28 -24.50 -11.13
CA HIS A 285 -8.67 -23.45 -12.06
C HIS A 285 -9.37 -22.32 -11.30
N GLU A 286 -9.09 -21.07 -11.66
CA GLU A 286 -9.71 -19.88 -11.09
C GLU A 286 -10.50 -19.12 -12.15
N GLU A 287 -11.70 -18.67 -11.78
CA GLU A 287 -12.51 -17.81 -12.64
C GLU A 287 -12.07 -16.35 -12.48
N LEU A 288 -11.90 -15.65 -13.61
CA LEU A 288 -11.43 -14.26 -13.62
C LEU A 288 -12.31 -13.33 -12.76
N ASP A 289 -13.64 -13.49 -12.85
CA ASP A 289 -14.59 -12.67 -12.10
C ASP A 289 -14.42 -12.83 -10.59
N GLU A 290 -14.11 -14.04 -10.11
CA GLU A 290 -13.84 -14.28 -8.69
C GLU A 290 -12.56 -13.56 -8.26
N ILE A 291 -11.48 -13.65 -9.04
CA ILE A 291 -10.23 -12.95 -8.71
C ILE A 291 -10.45 -11.43 -8.62
N LEU A 292 -11.28 -10.86 -9.51
CA LEU A 292 -11.58 -9.43 -9.57
C LEU A 292 -12.61 -8.95 -8.52
N LEU A 293 -13.44 -9.84 -7.98
CA LEU A 293 -14.40 -9.55 -6.89
C LEU A 293 -13.74 -9.54 -5.49
N PHE A 294 -12.53 -10.11 -5.37
CA PHE A 294 -11.78 -10.26 -4.13
C PHE A 294 -10.57 -9.29 -3.96
N PRO A 295 -10.57 -8.02 -4.42
CA PRO A 295 -9.45 -7.15 -4.09
C PRO A 295 -9.40 -7.00 -2.56
N PRO A 296 -8.24 -7.23 -1.92
CA PRO A 296 -8.14 -7.15 -0.47
C PRO A 296 -8.60 -5.77 0.02
N PRO A 297 -9.15 -5.67 1.24
CA PRO A 297 -9.47 -4.37 1.82
C PRO A 297 -8.22 -3.49 1.77
N GLN A 298 -8.38 -2.30 1.17
CA GLN A 298 -7.38 -1.24 1.21
C GLN A 298 -7.02 -0.97 2.67
N ARG A 299 -5.93 -1.58 3.17
CA ARG A 299 -5.29 -1.11 4.39
C ARG A 299 -4.61 0.19 4.02
N THR A 300 -5.19 1.29 4.49
CA THR A 300 -4.49 2.56 4.66
C THR A 300 -3.16 2.27 5.35
N PHE A 301 -2.05 2.51 4.65
CA PHE A 301 -0.72 2.49 5.24
C PHE A 301 -0.71 3.54 6.36
N ALA A 302 -0.60 3.06 7.60
CA ALA A 302 -0.25 3.88 8.73
C ALA A 302 1.26 4.18 8.62
N ASN A 303 1.58 5.47 8.66
CA ASN A 303 2.92 6.04 8.79
C ASN A 303 3.71 5.35 9.91
N TYR A 304 5.02 5.15 9.71
CA TYR A 304 6.10 5.29 10.71
C TYR A 304 7.48 5.13 10.00
N PRO A 305 8.57 5.67 10.57
CA PRO A 305 9.53 6.53 9.90
C PRO A 305 10.77 5.81 9.37
N GLY A 306 11.43 6.44 8.40
CA GLY A 306 12.57 5.89 7.65
C GLY A 306 13.95 6.30 8.17
N ARG A 307 14.95 5.67 7.56
CA ARG A 307 16.36 6.08 7.30
C ARG A 307 16.83 5.17 6.14
N GLN A 308 17.59 5.56 5.11
CA GLN A 308 18.39 6.74 4.80
C GLN A 308 18.77 6.69 3.30
N GLY A 309 18.97 7.86 2.68
CA GLY A 309 20.13 8.20 1.84
C GLY A 309 20.21 7.72 0.38
N HIS A 310 20.24 8.67 -0.57
CA HIS A 310 20.89 8.51 -1.88
C HIS A 310 21.50 9.83 -2.39
N VAL A 311 22.71 9.71 -2.92
CA VAL A 311 23.47 10.68 -3.73
C VAL A 311 22.76 10.90 -5.07
N LYS A 312 22.66 12.15 -5.54
CA LYS A 312 22.14 12.51 -6.88
C LYS A 312 23.25 13.14 -7.74
N HIS A 313 23.33 12.66 -8.97
CA HIS A 313 23.91 13.38 -10.10
C HIS A 313 22.75 13.96 -10.91
N LEU A 314 22.76 15.26 -11.19
CA LEU A 314 21.81 15.95 -12.06
C LEU A 314 22.55 16.51 -13.28
N GLY A 315 21.92 16.39 -14.45
CA GLY A 315 22.33 17.09 -15.67
C GLY A 315 21.10 17.56 -16.43
N VAL A 316 20.89 18.88 -16.46
CA VAL A 316 19.89 19.58 -17.29
C VAL A 316 20.56 20.05 -18.58
N VAL A 317 19.78 20.02 -19.65
CA VAL A 317 20.15 20.26 -21.06
C VAL A 317 20.37 21.75 -21.37
N THR A 318 21.49 22.09 -22.02
CA THR A 318 21.56 23.21 -22.99
C THR A 318 22.44 22.86 -24.18
N ARG A 319 21.99 23.28 -25.38
CA ARG A 319 22.59 23.07 -26.71
C ARG A 319 23.98 23.71 -26.87
N ALA A 320 24.97 22.93 -27.31
CA ALA A 320 25.88 23.24 -28.43
C ALA A 320 26.86 22.07 -28.65
N SER A 321 27.06 21.69 -29.90
CA SER A 321 28.01 20.67 -30.36
C SER A 321 29.45 21.06 -30.03
N ILE A 322 30.25 20.15 -29.43
CA ILE A 322 31.71 19.95 -29.64
C ILE A 322 32.14 18.71 -28.84
N ALA A 323 32.96 17.86 -29.45
CA ALA A 323 33.54 16.65 -28.85
C ALA A 323 34.33 16.94 -27.56
N MET A 324 34.19 16.12 -26.52
CA MET A 324 34.98 16.28 -25.29
C MET A 324 35.72 14.99 -24.91
N TYR A 325 37.04 15.13 -24.87
CA TYR A 325 37.99 14.21 -24.25
C TYR A 325 37.79 14.20 -22.74
N ASN A 326 37.94 13.03 -22.10
CA ASN A 326 37.82 12.89 -20.65
C ASN A 326 39.01 13.57 -19.95
N TYR A 327 38.72 14.53 -19.06
CA TYR A 327 39.67 15.13 -18.12
C TYR A 327 39.21 14.85 -16.69
N TRP A 328 40.14 14.89 -15.75
CA TRP A 328 39.94 14.64 -14.32
C TRP A 328 40.15 15.96 -13.56
N GLU A 329 39.17 16.41 -12.81
CA GLU A 329 39.17 17.72 -12.18
C GLU A 329 39.42 17.61 -10.67
N CYS A 330 40.02 18.64 -10.09
CA CYS A 330 40.21 18.76 -8.65
C CYS A 330 38.94 19.38 -8.03
N ASP A 331 38.34 18.71 -7.06
CA ASP A 331 37.09 19.18 -6.42
C ASP A 331 37.26 20.45 -5.57
N THR A 332 38.50 20.83 -5.25
CA THR A 332 38.82 22.00 -4.41
C THR A 332 39.27 23.21 -5.23
N CYS A 333 39.67 23.05 -6.49
CA CYS A 333 40.10 24.16 -7.35
C CYS A 333 39.88 23.89 -8.84
N ASP A 334 39.79 24.94 -9.65
CA ASP A 334 39.44 24.87 -11.09
C ASP A 334 40.55 24.29 -12.00
N ARG A 335 41.43 23.43 -11.48
CA ARG A 335 42.48 22.76 -12.26
C ARG A 335 42.01 21.38 -12.73
N SER A 336 42.12 21.17 -14.03
CA SER A 336 41.82 19.92 -14.70
C SER A 336 43.09 19.25 -15.23
N PHE A 337 43.11 17.93 -15.16
CA PHE A 337 44.27 17.09 -15.41
C PHE A 337 43.93 15.99 -16.43
N GLY A 338 44.91 15.63 -17.25
CA GLY A 338 44.71 14.64 -18.33
C GLY A 338 44.66 13.18 -17.88
N SER A 339 44.88 12.89 -16.59
CA SER A 339 44.82 11.54 -16.03
C SER A 339 44.53 11.54 -14.53
N GLU A 340 43.86 10.49 -14.06
CA GLU A 340 43.51 10.26 -12.66
C GLU A 340 44.73 10.33 -11.72
N HIS A 341 45.86 9.77 -12.14
CA HIS A 341 47.09 9.80 -11.36
C HIS A 341 47.66 11.21 -11.16
N ALA A 342 47.46 12.11 -12.13
CA ALA A 342 47.95 13.48 -12.05
C ALA A 342 47.09 14.34 -11.11
N VAL A 343 45.77 14.11 -11.06
CA VAL A 343 44.91 14.79 -10.08
C VAL A 343 45.18 14.27 -8.67
N GLN A 344 45.41 12.97 -8.48
CA GLN A 344 45.76 12.39 -7.17
C GLN A 344 47.05 13.00 -6.59
N GLN A 345 48.11 13.10 -7.40
CA GLN A 345 49.36 13.77 -6.98
C GLN A 345 49.16 15.24 -6.63
N HIS A 346 48.29 15.94 -7.36
CA HIS A 346 47.95 17.32 -7.07
C HIS A 346 47.19 17.45 -5.74
N MET A 347 46.22 16.56 -5.49
CA MET A 347 45.47 16.52 -4.24
C MET A 347 46.38 16.21 -3.05
N ASP A 348 47.32 15.26 -3.19
CA ASP A 348 48.31 14.90 -2.17
C ASP A 348 49.27 16.06 -1.87
N ALA A 349 49.78 16.71 -2.92
CA ALA A 349 50.80 17.75 -2.80
C ALA A 349 50.27 19.06 -2.19
N LEU A 350 48.99 19.38 -2.43
CA LEU A 350 48.35 20.59 -1.90
C LEU A 350 47.48 20.33 -0.67
N GLY A 351 47.32 19.06 -0.25
CA GLY A 351 46.48 18.71 0.89
C GLY A 351 45.01 19.01 0.63
N HIS A 352 44.52 18.69 -0.57
CA HIS A 352 43.11 18.83 -0.97
C HIS A 352 42.30 17.55 -0.70
N TRP A 353 42.82 16.64 0.13
CA TRP A 353 42.07 15.49 0.63
C TRP A 353 41.27 15.90 1.84
N ASP A 354 39.95 15.74 1.78
CA ASP A 354 39.09 15.83 2.96
C ASP A 354 39.37 14.61 3.85
N ASP A 355 40.29 14.76 4.80
CA ASP A 355 40.44 13.85 5.92
C ASP A 355 39.76 14.43 7.16
N ASP A 356 39.22 13.48 7.91
CA ASP A 356 38.28 13.57 9.02
C ASP A 356 38.59 14.62 10.10
N ASP A 357 37.50 15.12 10.66
CA ASP A 357 37.37 15.82 11.95
C ASP A 357 37.96 17.24 12.06
N THR A 358 37.06 18.18 12.42
CA THR A 358 37.28 19.56 12.86
C THR A 358 37.57 20.65 11.80
N SER A 359 36.53 21.28 11.25
CA SER A 359 36.22 22.73 11.41
C SER A 359 35.26 23.30 10.33
N GLN A 360 34.05 23.66 10.80
CA GLN A 360 33.12 24.70 10.32
C GLN A 360 33.22 25.22 8.86
N CYS A 361 32.26 24.81 8.02
CA CYS A 361 31.69 25.66 6.97
C CYS A 361 30.25 25.22 6.61
N SER A 362 29.30 25.81 7.34
CA SER A 362 27.94 26.24 6.96
C SER A 362 27.22 25.58 5.78
N SER A 363 26.89 24.29 5.89
CA SER A 363 25.74 23.70 5.20
C SER A 363 24.46 24.02 5.99
N GLY A 364 23.37 24.35 5.29
CA GLY A 364 22.08 24.68 5.93
C GLY A 364 21.69 23.65 6.98
N GLN A 365 21.41 24.13 8.19
CA GLN A 365 21.24 23.27 9.37
C GLN A 365 19.93 22.48 9.38
N TYR A 366 18.98 22.83 8.49
CA TYR A 366 17.62 22.30 8.49
C TYR A 366 17.28 21.76 7.09
N GLU A 367 16.93 20.48 7.00
CA GLU A 367 16.61 19.76 5.75
C GLU A 367 15.18 19.25 5.83
N CYS A 368 14.39 19.43 4.77
CA CYS A 368 13.01 18.95 4.73
C CYS A 368 12.96 17.44 4.55
N ASP A 369 12.29 16.74 5.47
CA ASP A 369 12.21 15.28 5.46
C ASP A 369 11.40 14.72 4.26
N ASP A 370 10.56 15.54 3.64
CA ASP A 370 9.67 15.13 2.55
C ASP A 370 10.28 15.32 1.14
N CYS A 371 11.08 16.37 0.91
CA CYS A 371 11.69 16.67 -0.40
C CYS A 371 13.22 16.80 -0.40
N TYR A 372 13.84 16.84 0.78
CA TYR A 372 15.29 16.98 0.99
C TYR A 372 15.87 18.34 0.57
N ASP A 373 15.03 19.37 0.44
CA ASP A 373 15.49 20.75 0.24
C ASP A 373 16.15 21.27 1.54
N ARG A 374 17.26 22.01 1.37
CA ARG A 374 18.08 22.49 2.49
C ARG A 374 17.87 23.98 2.72
N PHE A 375 17.60 24.30 3.98
CA PHE A 375 17.30 25.65 4.43
C PHE A 375 18.33 26.08 5.49
N HIS A 376 18.62 27.39 5.50
CA HIS A 376 19.57 27.96 6.44
C HIS A 376 18.94 28.27 7.80
N ASP A 377 17.61 28.33 7.86
CA ASP A 377 16.83 28.64 9.04
C ASP A 377 15.68 27.64 9.24
N GLU A 378 15.34 27.37 10.50
CA GLU A 378 14.25 26.42 10.85
C GLU A 378 12.90 26.97 10.39
N GLN A 379 12.72 28.29 10.38
CA GLN A 379 11.49 28.93 9.94
C GLN A 379 11.28 28.77 8.43
N ASP A 380 12.34 28.91 7.63
CA ASP A 380 12.28 28.73 6.17
C ASP A 380 11.94 27.28 5.79
N LEU A 381 12.47 26.31 6.55
CA LEU A 381 12.08 24.90 6.41
C LEU A 381 10.60 24.71 6.72
N ARG A 382 10.13 25.24 7.85
CA ARG A 382 8.72 25.12 8.26
C ARG A 382 7.77 25.76 7.25
N ASP A 383 8.12 26.94 6.74
CA ASP A 383 7.31 27.66 5.75
C ASP A 383 7.22 26.84 4.44
N HIS A 384 8.34 26.27 4.00
CA HIS A 384 8.38 25.34 2.87
C HIS A 384 7.49 24.10 3.08
N GLU A 385 7.55 23.47 4.25
CA GLU A 385 6.72 22.31 4.57
C GLU A 385 5.21 22.66 4.56
N VAL A 386 4.86 23.84 5.06
CA VAL A 386 3.49 24.36 5.05
C VAL A 386 2.99 24.61 3.62
N GLU A 387 3.83 25.16 2.74
CA GLU A 387 3.45 25.53 1.38
C GLU A 387 3.41 24.33 0.42
N GLU A 388 4.40 23.45 0.48
CA GLU A 388 4.62 22.39 -0.52
C GLU A 388 4.28 20.97 -0.01
N HIS A 389 4.26 20.73 1.31
CA HIS A 389 4.16 19.37 1.89
C HIS A 389 2.89 19.07 2.68
N ASN A 390 1.86 19.92 2.56
CA ASN A 390 0.60 19.73 3.28
C ASN A 390 0.83 19.54 4.80
N TYR A 391 1.82 20.25 5.35
CA TYR A 391 2.16 20.28 6.75
C TYR A 391 1.41 21.41 7.47
N CYS A 392 1.09 21.17 8.73
CA CYS A 392 0.41 22.13 9.56
C CYS A 392 1.24 22.47 10.80
N ASP A 393 1.98 23.57 10.72
CA ASP A 393 2.92 24.02 11.75
C ASP A 393 2.32 24.15 13.16
N PRO A 394 1.15 24.79 13.38
CA PRO A 394 0.61 24.93 14.74
C PRO A 394 0.13 23.61 15.37
N CYS A 395 -0.02 22.55 14.57
CA CYS A 395 -0.41 21.22 15.03
C CYS A 395 0.69 20.18 14.89
N ASP A 396 1.84 20.59 14.36
CA ASP A 396 2.98 19.75 14.03
C ASP A 396 2.57 18.45 13.36
N ARG A 397 1.86 18.55 12.22
CA ARG A 397 1.24 17.39 11.58
C ARG A 397 1.15 17.48 10.06
N TYR A 398 1.57 16.40 9.40
CA TYR A 398 1.46 16.20 7.95
C TYR A 398 0.13 15.54 7.54
N PHE A 399 -0.37 15.89 6.36
CA PHE A 399 -1.62 15.35 5.80
C PHE A 399 -1.40 14.73 4.43
N SER A 400 -2.09 13.62 4.17
CA SER A 400 -1.90 12.81 2.97
C SER A 400 -2.32 13.45 1.65
N ASN A 401 -3.00 14.60 1.67
CA ASN A 401 -3.29 15.40 0.47
C ASN A 401 -3.82 16.81 0.85
N GLN A 402 -3.85 17.69 -0.16
CA GLN A 402 -4.29 19.08 -0.03
C GLN A 402 -5.73 19.24 0.47
N TYR A 403 -6.62 18.29 0.18
CA TYR A 403 -7.99 18.30 0.71
C TYR A 403 -8.01 18.06 2.22
N ASN A 404 -7.21 17.11 2.71
CA ASN A 404 -7.14 16.72 4.11
C ASN A 404 -6.52 17.81 4.99
N ILE A 405 -5.41 18.43 4.54
CA ILE A 405 -4.86 19.59 5.27
C ILE A 405 -5.85 20.77 5.25
N ARG A 406 -6.54 21.04 4.12
CA ARG A 406 -7.57 22.08 4.10
C ARG A 406 -8.71 21.78 5.09
N GLN A 407 -9.17 20.53 5.18
CA GLN A 407 -10.15 20.13 6.20
C GLN A 407 -9.60 20.27 7.63
N HIS A 408 -8.32 19.96 7.86
CA HIS A 408 -7.68 20.11 9.16
C HIS A 408 -7.47 21.58 9.57
N LEU A 409 -6.96 22.42 8.67
CA LEU A 409 -6.87 23.87 8.83
C LEU A 409 -8.26 24.51 8.98
N ASN A 410 -9.32 23.83 8.53
CA ASN A 410 -10.71 24.23 8.75
C ASN A 410 -11.33 23.63 10.03
N SER A 411 -10.62 22.76 10.73
CA SER A 411 -11.10 22.06 11.92
C SER A 411 -11.00 22.93 13.18
N SER A 412 -11.57 22.40 14.27
CA SER A 412 -11.56 23.03 15.60
C SER A 412 -10.17 23.34 16.15
N VAL A 413 -9.12 22.77 15.57
CA VAL A 413 -7.75 22.87 16.08
C VAL A 413 -7.07 24.17 15.64
N HIS A 414 -7.40 24.70 14.46
CA HIS A 414 -6.84 25.98 13.94
C HIS A 414 -7.86 27.11 13.88
N ARG A 415 -9.14 26.78 13.69
CA ARG A 415 -10.21 27.77 13.58
C ARG A 415 -11.06 27.89 14.85
N SER A 416 -10.48 27.63 16.03
CA SER A 416 -11.09 27.93 17.32
C SER A 416 -11.31 29.44 17.47
N THR A 417 -12.38 29.94 16.87
CA THR A 417 -12.80 31.34 16.92
C THR A 417 -13.94 31.58 17.92
N GLY A 418 -14.28 30.60 18.76
CA GLY A 418 -15.28 30.82 19.79
C GLY A 418 -15.33 29.76 20.88
N ASP A 419 -15.36 30.22 22.14
CA ASP A 419 -15.75 29.47 23.34
C ASP A 419 -17.23 29.03 23.22
N ILE A 420 -17.55 28.12 22.29
CA ILE A 420 -18.91 27.58 22.15
C ILE A 420 -19.13 26.60 23.30
N GLN A 421 -19.98 27.02 24.23
CA GLN A 421 -20.38 26.24 25.40
C GLN A 421 -21.73 25.57 25.15
N CYS A 422 -21.87 24.35 25.66
CA CYS A 422 -23.17 23.70 25.69
C CYS A 422 -24.15 24.53 26.53
N PRO A 423 -25.31 24.94 25.99
CA PRO A 423 -26.25 25.80 26.71
C PRO A 423 -26.81 25.14 27.98
N PHE A 424 -26.84 23.80 28.01
CA PHE A 424 -27.36 22.99 29.11
C PHE A 424 -26.30 22.68 30.17
N CYS A 425 -25.22 21.98 29.79
CA CYS A 425 -24.21 21.52 30.75
C CYS A 425 -23.03 22.49 30.92
N LYS A 426 -22.97 23.57 30.14
CA LYS A 426 -21.91 24.60 30.14
C LYS A 426 -20.51 24.10 29.81
N GLN A 427 -20.36 22.83 29.41
CA GLN A 427 -19.08 22.29 28.95
C GLN A 427 -18.66 22.95 27.63
N LYS A 428 -17.38 23.31 27.52
CA LYS A 428 -16.78 23.87 26.30
C LYS A 428 -16.68 22.80 25.22
N ARG A 429 -17.05 23.13 23.99
CA ARG A 429 -17.09 22.20 22.84
C ARG A 429 -16.30 22.67 21.61
N ASN A 430 -15.74 23.88 21.65
CA ASN A 430 -14.81 24.49 20.68
C ASN A 430 -15.36 24.72 19.25
N THR A 431 -16.35 23.95 18.78
CA THR A 431 -17.04 24.12 17.49
C THR A 431 -18.53 23.82 17.56
N ALA A 432 -19.28 24.36 16.59
CA ALA A 432 -20.68 24.04 16.36
C ALA A 432 -20.90 22.54 16.12
N THR A 433 -20.10 21.90 15.26
CA THR A 433 -20.17 20.44 15.05
C THR A 433 -19.94 19.65 16.34
N GLY A 434 -18.93 20.04 17.15
CA GLY A 434 -18.63 19.38 18.42
C GLY A 434 -19.74 19.52 19.46
N LEU A 435 -20.42 20.67 19.49
CA LEU A 435 -21.59 20.89 20.34
C LEU A 435 -22.77 20.01 19.91
N ILE A 436 -23.07 19.94 18.62
CA ILE A 436 -24.16 19.12 18.12
C ILE A 436 -23.86 17.63 18.35
N HIS A 437 -22.64 17.15 18.11
CA HIS A 437 -22.28 15.75 18.38
C HIS A 437 -22.44 15.39 19.87
N HIS A 438 -22.08 16.31 20.78
CA HIS A 438 -22.30 16.13 22.22
C HIS A 438 -23.77 15.96 22.60
N LEU A 439 -24.68 16.69 21.93
CA LEU A 439 -26.11 16.60 22.15
C LEU A 439 -26.73 15.40 21.44
N GLU A 440 -26.37 15.15 20.18
CA GLU A 440 -26.94 14.09 19.34
C GLU A 440 -26.55 12.68 19.81
N GLY A 441 -25.39 12.54 20.46
CA GLY A 441 -24.91 11.30 21.05
C GLY A 441 -25.33 11.05 22.51
N GLY A 442 -26.19 11.89 23.10
CA GLY A 442 -26.65 11.70 24.49
C GLY A 442 -25.62 11.95 25.58
N ALA A 443 -24.46 12.52 25.25
CA ALA A 443 -23.36 12.74 26.18
C ALA A 443 -23.60 13.91 27.16
N CYS A 444 -24.69 14.66 27.02
CA CYS A 444 -25.02 15.80 27.88
C CYS A 444 -25.80 15.36 29.13
N PRO A 445 -25.24 15.51 30.35
CA PRO A 445 -25.88 15.04 31.58
C PRO A 445 -27.17 15.80 31.93
N LYS A 446 -27.30 17.06 31.47
CA LYS A 446 -28.47 17.93 31.74
C LYS A 446 -29.49 17.94 30.61
N ALA A 447 -29.17 17.33 29.47
CA ALA A 447 -30.06 17.23 28.31
C ALA A 447 -29.66 15.99 27.50
N PRO A 448 -30.05 14.78 27.95
CA PRO A 448 -29.74 13.51 27.27
C PRO A 448 -30.61 13.38 26.01
N LEU A 449 -30.34 14.25 25.04
CA LEU A 449 -30.91 14.19 23.72
C LEU A 449 -30.28 13.01 22.99
N ASP A 450 -31.08 12.24 22.28
CA ASP A 450 -30.61 11.29 21.29
C ASP A 450 -30.88 11.87 19.89
N ARG A 451 -30.37 11.23 18.86
CA ARG A 451 -30.55 11.65 17.47
C ARG A 451 -32.01 11.92 17.11
N ASP A 452 -32.92 11.05 17.55
CA ASP A 452 -34.33 11.12 17.19
C ASP A 452 -35.04 12.27 17.91
N LYS A 453 -34.77 12.47 19.21
CA LYS A 453 -35.27 13.63 19.98
C LYS A 453 -34.70 14.94 19.46
N LEU A 454 -33.42 14.98 19.08
CA LEU A 454 -32.81 16.16 18.50
C LEU A 454 -33.44 16.49 17.14
N TYR A 455 -33.68 15.49 16.28
CA TYR A 455 -34.37 15.70 15.02
C TYR A 455 -35.79 16.22 15.20
N GLN A 456 -36.57 15.68 16.13
CA GLN A 456 -37.91 16.18 16.44
C GLN A 456 -37.88 17.66 16.88
N ALA A 457 -36.92 18.02 17.73
CA ALA A 457 -36.73 19.40 18.18
C ALA A 457 -36.35 20.34 17.01
N VAL A 458 -35.49 19.91 16.10
CA VAL A 458 -35.06 20.71 14.93
C VAL A 458 -36.21 20.83 13.92
N ARG A 459 -36.91 19.73 13.62
CA ARG A 459 -38.05 19.70 12.70
C ARG A 459 -39.20 20.61 13.17
N ALA A 460 -39.49 20.63 14.46
CA ALA A 460 -40.51 21.53 15.03
C ALA A 460 -40.17 23.02 14.81
N ARG A 461 -38.89 23.34 14.63
CA ARG A 461 -38.38 24.71 14.40
C ARG A 461 -38.11 24.99 12.92
N ASP A 462 -38.20 23.99 12.05
CA ASP A 462 -38.00 24.08 10.60
C ASP A 462 -39.30 23.73 9.83
N PRO A 463 -40.37 24.52 9.97
CA PRO A 463 -41.65 24.26 9.28
C PRO A 463 -41.52 24.32 7.75
N ASN A 464 -40.52 25.06 7.25
CA ASN A 464 -40.29 25.25 5.83
C ASN A 464 -39.44 24.13 5.21
N GLY A 465 -38.76 23.31 6.02
CA GLY A 465 -37.86 22.25 5.55
C GLY A 465 -36.61 22.83 4.89
N VAL A 466 -35.99 23.81 5.54
CA VAL A 466 -34.72 24.41 5.13
C VAL A 466 -33.58 23.39 5.26
N ILE A 467 -33.59 22.56 6.30
CA ILE A 467 -32.56 21.57 6.61
C ILE A 467 -33.17 20.18 6.85
N CYS A 468 -34.38 20.13 7.42
CA CYS A 468 -35.08 18.87 7.69
C CYS A 468 -35.83 18.38 6.44
N LYS A 469 -35.68 17.08 6.13
CA LYS A 469 -36.50 16.45 5.08
C LYS A 469 -37.98 16.40 5.51
N LYS A 470 -38.87 16.77 4.57
CA LYS A 470 -40.33 16.63 4.73
C LYS A 470 -40.75 15.18 4.47
N LEU A 471 -40.50 14.31 5.44
CA LEU A 471 -40.82 12.88 5.36
C LEU A 471 -42.33 12.65 5.61
N LEU A 472 -42.96 11.84 4.74
CA LEU A 472 -44.37 11.42 4.84
C LEU A 472 -44.62 10.46 6.02
N GLN A 473 -43.63 9.63 6.36
CA GLN A 473 -43.62 8.73 7.52
C GLN A 473 -42.24 8.78 8.19
N TRP A 474 -42.23 8.76 9.53
CA TRP A 474 -41.02 8.69 10.35
C TRP A 474 -41.06 7.40 11.16
N HIS A 475 -39.98 6.62 11.11
CA HIS A 475 -39.81 5.41 11.90
C HIS A 475 -38.67 5.64 12.91
N ALA A 476 -38.85 5.18 14.14
CA ALA A 476 -37.79 5.22 15.16
C ALA A 476 -36.55 4.46 14.66
N SER A 477 -35.36 4.93 15.04
CA SER A 477 -34.10 4.34 14.59
C SER A 477 -33.99 2.87 15.05
N PRO A 478 -33.79 1.91 14.12
CA PRO A 478 -33.63 0.51 14.51
C PRO A 478 -32.33 0.32 15.29
N THR A 479 -32.40 -0.45 16.38
CA THR A 479 -31.23 -0.89 17.13
C THR A 479 -30.80 -2.27 16.64
N TYR A 480 -29.55 -2.40 16.24
CA TYR A 480 -28.99 -3.66 15.76
C TYR A 480 -28.07 -4.27 16.82
N THR A 481 -28.11 -5.58 16.96
CA THR A 481 -27.18 -6.32 17.84
C THR A 481 -26.61 -7.49 17.08
N ALA A 482 -25.30 -7.46 16.83
CA ALA A 482 -24.56 -8.57 16.27
C ALA A 482 -24.13 -9.54 17.37
N THR A 483 -24.12 -10.83 17.04
CA THR A 483 -23.61 -11.92 17.88
C THR A 483 -22.41 -12.58 17.20
N ASN A 484 -21.74 -13.52 17.87
CA ASN A 484 -20.62 -14.26 17.27
C ASN A 484 -20.95 -14.99 15.96
N ARG A 485 -22.23 -15.14 15.61
CA ARG A 485 -22.67 -15.74 14.35
C ARG A 485 -22.40 -14.88 13.12
N THR A 486 -22.08 -13.60 13.29
CA THR A 486 -21.70 -12.71 12.18
C THR A 486 -20.22 -12.80 11.83
N TYR A 487 -19.50 -13.77 12.40
CA TYR A 487 -18.12 -14.07 12.04
C TYR A 487 -18.09 -14.78 10.69
N ASN A 488 -17.43 -14.16 9.71
CA ASN A 488 -17.25 -14.73 8.39
C ASN A 488 -15.88 -15.40 8.32
N TYR A 489 -15.88 -16.73 8.34
CA TYR A 489 -14.67 -17.57 8.28
C TYR A 489 -13.88 -17.42 6.98
N HIS A 490 -14.48 -16.90 5.90
CA HIS A 490 -13.81 -16.70 4.61
C HIS A 490 -12.95 -15.44 4.56
N ILE A 491 -13.26 -14.44 5.39
CA ILE A 491 -12.50 -13.16 5.47
C ILE A 491 -11.86 -12.94 6.84
N ASP A 492 -11.94 -13.95 7.72
CA ASP A 492 -11.40 -13.95 9.09
C ASP A 492 -11.77 -12.70 9.90
N ALA A 493 -13.03 -12.28 9.81
CA ALA A 493 -13.52 -11.06 10.45
C ALA A 493 -15.03 -11.10 10.71
N TYR A 494 -15.49 -10.22 11.61
CA TYR A 494 -16.92 -9.94 11.79
C TYR A 494 -17.41 -9.05 10.66
N GLU A 495 -18.43 -9.49 9.94
CA GLU A 495 -18.96 -8.77 8.78
C GLU A 495 -20.27 -8.05 9.10
N CYS A 496 -20.41 -6.81 8.66
CA CYS A 496 -21.70 -6.12 8.67
C CYS A 496 -22.51 -6.49 7.43
N TYR A 497 -23.57 -7.29 7.56
CA TYR A 497 -24.42 -7.70 6.43
C TYR A 497 -25.23 -6.57 5.75
N LEU A 498 -25.16 -5.33 6.27
CA LEU A 498 -25.81 -4.17 5.64
C LEU A 498 -24.88 -3.41 4.68
N CYS A 499 -23.55 -3.51 4.85
CA CYS A 499 -22.57 -2.81 4.00
C CYS A 499 -21.27 -3.59 3.73
N HIS A 500 -21.20 -4.85 4.15
CA HIS A 500 -20.07 -5.76 3.96
C HIS A 500 -18.73 -5.28 4.54
N ARG A 501 -18.75 -4.32 5.46
CA ARG A 501 -17.54 -3.85 6.14
C ARG A 501 -17.08 -4.89 7.17
N ALA A 502 -15.80 -5.23 7.13
CA ALA A 502 -15.16 -6.17 8.03
C ALA A 502 -14.62 -5.50 9.30
N PHE A 503 -14.78 -6.17 10.44
CA PHE A 503 -14.34 -5.73 11.76
C PHE A 503 -13.55 -6.84 12.45
N SER A 504 -12.41 -6.50 13.04
CA SER A 504 -11.57 -7.45 13.77
C SER A 504 -12.18 -7.93 15.09
N THR A 505 -13.21 -7.24 15.60
CA THR A 505 -13.87 -7.58 16.87
C THR A 505 -15.39 -7.44 16.77
N LEU A 506 -16.12 -8.29 17.50
CA LEU A 506 -17.58 -8.21 17.64
C LEU A 506 -18.02 -6.87 18.23
N SER A 507 -17.23 -6.32 19.15
CA SER A 507 -17.47 -5.00 19.75
C SER A 507 -17.41 -3.89 18.69
N GLY A 508 -16.41 -3.93 17.80
CA GLY A 508 -16.29 -2.99 16.69
C GLY A 508 -17.47 -3.06 15.71
N LEU A 509 -17.94 -4.27 15.38
CA LEU A 509 -19.13 -4.45 14.56
C LEU A 509 -20.39 -3.89 15.26
N ASN A 510 -20.57 -4.18 16.54
CA ASN A 510 -21.70 -3.65 17.31
C ASN A 510 -21.64 -2.12 17.43
N GLN A 511 -20.47 -1.52 17.60
CA GLN A 511 -20.32 -0.07 17.60
C GLN A 511 -20.70 0.54 16.24
N HIS A 512 -20.29 -0.10 15.14
CA HIS A 512 -20.65 0.32 13.79
C HIS A 512 -22.16 0.21 13.53
N LEU A 513 -22.78 -0.91 13.91
CA LEU A 513 -24.21 -1.16 13.75
C LEU A 513 -25.08 -0.20 14.59
N ASN A 514 -24.59 0.21 15.76
CA ASN A 514 -25.25 1.22 16.59
C ASN A 514 -24.91 2.66 16.19
N SER A 515 -24.09 2.87 15.15
CA SER A 515 -23.82 4.19 14.61
C SER A 515 -24.90 4.64 13.61
N PRO A 516 -24.98 5.94 13.29
CA PRO A 516 -25.98 6.48 12.35
C PRO A 516 -25.76 6.08 10.88
N VAL A 517 -24.86 5.16 10.57
CA VAL A 517 -24.41 4.87 9.20
C VAL A 517 -25.49 4.17 8.36
N HIS A 518 -26.32 3.33 8.98
CA HIS A 518 -27.44 2.60 8.35
C HIS A 518 -28.80 3.24 8.62
N GLN A 519 -28.82 4.39 9.27
CA GLN A 519 -30.06 5.06 9.65
C GLN A 519 -30.60 5.92 8.50
N GLN A 520 -31.91 6.15 8.50
CA GLN A 520 -32.58 6.99 7.49
C GLN A 520 -31.95 8.39 7.44
N LYS A 521 -31.70 8.91 6.24
CA LYS A 521 -31.26 10.31 6.09
C LYS A 521 -32.39 11.25 6.47
N LEU A 522 -32.19 12.08 7.48
CA LEU A 522 -33.20 12.99 8.04
C LEU A 522 -33.01 14.44 7.61
N TYR A 523 -31.81 14.78 7.16
CA TYR A 523 -31.43 16.15 6.81
C TYR A 523 -30.91 16.25 5.39
N HIS A 524 -31.00 17.45 4.81
CA HIS A 524 -30.39 17.79 3.54
C HIS A 524 -29.65 19.12 3.64
N CYS A 525 -28.74 19.35 2.69
CA CYS A 525 -28.09 20.64 2.57
C CYS A 525 -29.13 21.71 2.18
N PRO A 526 -29.15 22.87 2.85
CA PRO A 526 -30.03 23.99 2.47
C PRO A 526 -29.71 24.58 1.09
N ASN A 527 -28.48 24.38 0.58
CA ASN A 527 -28.16 24.72 -0.80
C ASN A 527 -28.79 23.72 -1.77
N ARG A 528 -29.84 24.16 -2.49
CA ARG A 528 -30.53 23.36 -3.50
C ARG A 528 -29.62 22.86 -4.63
N ARG A 529 -28.51 23.56 -4.92
CA ARG A 529 -27.51 23.11 -5.91
C ARG A 529 -26.58 22.01 -5.40
N CYS A 530 -26.47 21.83 -4.07
CA CYS A 530 -25.60 20.82 -3.47
C CYS A 530 -26.23 19.44 -3.43
N GLY A 531 -27.52 19.34 -3.10
CA GLY A 531 -28.29 18.09 -3.12
C GLY A 531 -27.83 16.99 -2.14
N ARG A 532 -26.81 17.23 -1.31
CA ARG A 532 -26.31 16.24 -0.35
C ARG A 532 -27.29 16.03 0.81
N GLU A 533 -27.36 14.78 1.26
CA GLU A 533 -28.25 14.33 2.33
C GLU A 533 -27.46 13.66 3.45
N TYR A 534 -27.96 13.81 4.68
CA TYR A 534 -27.23 13.44 5.90
C TYR A 534 -28.12 12.70 6.89
N THR A 535 -27.49 11.76 7.61
CA THR A 535 -28.15 11.00 8.69
C THR A 535 -28.15 11.76 10.01
N THR A 536 -27.19 12.64 10.26
CA THR A 536 -27.06 13.39 11.53
C THR A 536 -27.01 14.90 11.30
N LEU A 537 -27.44 15.67 12.30
CA LEU A 537 -27.33 17.13 12.26
C LEU A 537 -25.87 17.56 12.33
N ALA A 538 -25.05 16.87 13.13
CA ALA A 538 -23.62 17.14 13.20
C ALA A 538 -22.94 17.05 11.81
N ALA A 539 -23.36 16.09 10.97
CA ALA A 539 -22.80 15.97 9.62
C ALA A 539 -23.22 17.11 8.68
N VAL A 540 -24.43 17.65 8.83
CA VAL A 540 -24.86 18.86 8.09
C VAL A 540 -24.03 20.07 8.52
N VAL A 541 -23.87 20.26 9.84
CA VAL A 541 -23.11 21.40 10.38
C VAL A 541 -21.66 21.31 9.95
N ASN A 542 -21.04 20.13 9.99
CA ASN A 542 -19.68 19.91 9.48
C ASN A 542 -19.57 20.20 7.98
N HIS A 543 -20.55 19.77 7.19
CA HIS A 543 -20.61 20.10 5.77
C HIS A 543 -20.68 21.61 5.52
N LEU A 544 -21.47 22.35 6.30
CA LEU A 544 -21.55 23.82 6.19
C LEU A 544 -20.28 24.51 6.72
N GLU A 545 -19.67 24.00 7.80
CA GLU A 545 -18.40 24.49 8.35
C GLU A 545 -17.25 24.33 7.35
N SER A 546 -17.23 23.23 6.58
CA SER A 546 -16.23 23.00 5.55
C SER A 546 -16.33 23.96 4.35
N GLU A 547 -17.37 24.78 4.25
CA GLU A 547 -17.69 25.69 3.13
C GLU A 547 -17.79 24.98 1.76
N SER A 548 -17.83 23.64 1.75
CA SER A 548 -17.69 22.82 0.53
C SER A 548 -18.84 22.98 -0.47
N CYS A 549 -19.99 23.49 -0.03
CA CYS A 549 -21.12 23.82 -0.91
C CYS A 549 -21.29 25.32 -1.19
N GLY A 550 -20.42 26.18 -0.64
CA GLY A 550 -20.49 27.64 -0.83
C GLY A 550 -21.73 28.33 -0.26
N TYR A 551 -22.55 27.64 0.55
CA TYR A 551 -23.81 28.18 1.07
C TYR A 551 -23.63 29.18 2.21
N MET A 552 -22.75 28.84 3.16
CA MET A 552 -22.47 29.64 4.35
C MET A 552 -20.97 29.57 4.64
N ARG A 553 -20.42 30.66 5.17
CA ARG A 553 -19.04 30.71 5.65
C ARG A 553 -18.93 30.14 7.06
N PHE A 554 -17.80 29.54 7.40
CA PHE A 554 -17.49 28.91 8.68
C PHE A 554 -17.87 29.80 9.87
N LYS A 555 -17.45 31.08 9.87
CA LYS A 555 -17.74 32.02 10.97
C LYS A 555 -19.25 32.27 11.16
N ALA A 556 -20.03 32.25 10.08
CA ALA A 556 -21.47 32.39 10.15
C ALA A 556 -22.12 31.15 10.78
N VAL A 557 -21.62 29.95 10.44
CA VAL A 557 -22.06 28.68 11.05
C VAL A 557 -21.76 28.68 12.57
N GLN A 558 -20.54 29.04 12.97
CA GLN A 558 -20.16 29.11 14.40
C GLN A 558 -21.00 30.13 15.19
N LYS A 559 -21.32 31.29 14.61
CA LYS A 559 -22.13 32.33 15.26
C LYS A 559 -23.60 31.95 15.37
N ASN A 560 -24.13 31.22 14.39
CA ASN A 560 -25.56 30.92 14.28
C ASN A 560 -25.95 29.58 14.92
N VAL A 561 -25.00 28.68 15.26
CA VAL A 561 -25.34 27.41 15.93
C VAL A 561 -26.10 27.60 17.25
N GLY A 562 -25.80 28.68 17.99
CA GLY A 562 -26.53 29.03 19.20
C GLY A 562 -28.00 29.34 18.95
N GLN A 563 -28.34 29.87 17.78
CA GLN A 563 -29.74 30.14 17.39
C GLN A 563 -30.49 28.85 17.03
N ILE A 564 -29.78 27.84 16.52
CA ILE A 564 -30.36 26.51 16.25
C ILE A 564 -30.80 25.81 17.55
N LEU A 565 -30.11 26.11 18.66
CA LEU A 565 -30.35 25.53 19.98
C LEU A 565 -31.14 26.45 20.92
N ASP A 566 -31.47 27.68 20.49
CA ASP A 566 -32.27 28.63 21.27
C ASP A 566 -33.76 28.21 21.24
N PRO A 567 -34.39 27.95 22.40
CA PRO A 567 -35.78 27.53 22.43
C PRO A 567 -36.78 28.59 21.95
N ARG A 568 -36.38 29.87 21.80
CA ARG A 568 -37.28 30.99 21.49
C ARG A 568 -37.27 31.44 20.01
N ARG A 569 -36.52 30.77 19.14
CA ARG A 569 -36.35 31.18 17.73
C ARG A 569 -36.70 30.06 16.74
N MET A 570 -37.33 30.43 15.61
CA MET A 570 -37.49 29.54 14.46
C MET A 570 -36.18 29.46 13.67
N LEU A 571 -35.98 28.35 12.95
CA LEU A 571 -34.81 28.18 12.08
C LEU A 571 -34.98 29.01 10.81
N SER A 572 -34.28 30.14 10.77
CA SER A 572 -34.01 30.92 9.56
C SER A 572 -32.49 31.00 9.40
N LEU A 573 -31.95 30.35 8.36
CA LEU A 573 -30.51 30.38 8.06
C LEU A 573 -30.11 31.63 7.27
#